data_AF-A0A380NXI1-F1
#
_entry.id   AF-A0A380NXI1-F1
#
_cell.length_a   1.000
_cell.length_b   1.000
_cell.length_c   1.000
_cell.angle_alpha   90.00
_cell.angle_beta   90.00
_cell.angle_gamma   90.00
#
_symmetry.space_group_name_H-M   'P 1'
#
loop_
_entity.id
_entity.type
_entity.pdbx_description
1 polymer ?
#
loop_
_entity_poly.entity_id
_entity_poly.type
_entity_poly.pdbx_seq_one_letter_code
_entity_poly.pdbx_strand_id
1 'polypeptide(L)'
;MNQDGSILVSDQGDVIAREYLFGNTRRAVQDVRYNNPDGTLDYIEEYAFDGTVFSNLFYADNQLQEIVFYNSDVQPVVRYYFYEGVINFVTIEDPKTHAVLKDYENLDAFLVDQVAQLVTEDDTVVFHYMGVEMNSLREAKSHNVLEMAESVLDENGNVRGNLDLILQGQLDYIDEVRVDSQGYHDLEQSGVPMDRVVEVK
;
A
#
# COMPACT_ATOMS: atom_id res chain seq x y z
N MET A 1 25.15 -4.65 18.42
CA MET A 1 23.70 -4.43 18.40
C MET A 1 23.36 -3.53 19.56
N ASN A 2 22.84 -2.35 19.26
CA ASN A 2 22.43 -1.33 20.22
C ASN A 2 21.12 -1.74 20.90
N GLN A 3 20.69 -0.97 21.91
CA GLN A 3 19.43 -1.23 22.62
C GLN A 3 18.20 -1.19 21.71
N ASP A 4 18.26 -0.45 20.61
CA ASP A 4 17.21 -0.33 19.59
C ASP A 4 17.30 -1.42 18.50
N GLY A 5 18.18 -2.41 18.66
CA GLY A 5 18.37 -3.49 17.67
C GLY A 5 19.27 -3.10 16.49
N SER A 6 19.78 -1.87 16.43
CA SER A 6 20.61 -1.41 15.31
C SER A 6 22.08 -1.85 15.39
N ILE A 7 22.75 -1.89 14.25
CA ILE A 7 24.20 -2.05 14.10
C ILE A 7 24.76 -0.76 13.50
N LEU A 8 25.79 -0.18 14.13
CA LEU A 8 26.43 1.03 13.62
C LEU A 8 27.38 0.69 12.48
N VAL A 9 27.28 1.44 11.39
CA VAL A 9 28.26 1.45 10.30
C VAL A 9 29.08 2.72 10.46
N SER A 10 30.39 2.58 10.58
CA SER A 10 31.31 3.71 10.73
C SER A 10 32.41 3.71 9.68
N ASP A 11 32.79 4.91 9.27
CA ASP A 11 33.99 5.18 8.48
C ASP A 11 34.91 6.09 9.28
N GLN A 12 36.16 5.65 9.48
CA GLN A 12 37.18 6.38 10.27
C GLN A 12 36.77 6.82 11.69
N GLY A 13 35.76 6.17 12.28
CA GLY A 13 35.22 6.48 13.61
C GLY A 13 33.95 7.32 13.60
N ASP A 14 33.57 7.88 12.46
CA ASP A 14 32.32 8.60 12.27
C ASP A 14 31.21 7.65 11.85
N VAL A 15 30.02 7.78 12.45
CA VAL A 15 28.87 6.93 12.13
C VAL A 15 28.23 7.44 10.84
N ILE A 16 28.32 6.65 9.78
CA ILE A 16 27.78 6.98 8.45
C ILE A 16 26.42 6.35 8.18
N ALA A 17 26.10 5.25 8.87
CA ALA A 17 24.80 4.60 8.73
C ALA A 17 24.41 3.77 9.97
N ARG A 18 23.14 3.36 10.01
CA ARG A 18 22.62 2.36 10.95
C ARG A 18 21.89 1.27 10.20
N GLU A 19 22.26 0.03 10.46
CA GLU A 19 21.60 -1.17 9.94
C GLU A 19 20.55 -1.65 10.95
N TYR A 20 19.35 -1.94 10.47
CA TYR A 20 18.25 -2.52 11.22
C TYR A 20 17.98 -3.94 10.72
N LEU A 21 17.69 -4.85 11.65
CA LEU A 21 17.46 -6.25 11.36
C LEU A 21 15.97 -6.58 11.44
N PHE A 22 15.54 -7.55 10.63
CA PHE A 22 14.22 -8.15 10.80
C PHE A 22 14.07 -8.72 12.22
N GLY A 23 12.87 -8.54 12.78
CA GLY A 23 12.52 -9.03 14.11
C GLY A 23 12.84 -10.52 14.29
N ASN A 24 13.36 -10.89 15.45
CA ASN A 24 13.76 -12.26 15.80
C ASN A 24 14.86 -12.88 14.91
N THR A 25 15.59 -12.08 14.14
CA THR A 25 16.75 -12.55 13.37
C THR A 25 18.07 -12.10 14.00
N ARG A 26 19.19 -12.68 13.57
CA ARG A 26 20.53 -12.30 14.05
C ARG A 26 21.34 -11.49 13.06
N ARG A 27 21.01 -11.59 11.76
CA ARG A 27 21.80 -11.06 10.63
C ARG A 27 20.95 -10.83 9.36
N ALA A 28 19.63 -10.88 9.45
CA ALA A 28 18.80 -10.61 8.29
C ALA A 28 18.50 -9.11 8.27
N VAL A 29 19.13 -8.40 7.33
CA VAL A 29 19.00 -6.96 7.17
C VAL A 29 17.59 -6.65 6.70
N GLN A 30 16.95 -5.69 7.36
CA GLN A 30 15.67 -5.13 6.93
C GLN A 30 15.92 -3.82 6.17
N ASP A 31 16.68 -2.91 6.77
CA ASP A 31 17.02 -1.63 6.17
C ASP A 31 18.35 -1.08 6.66
N VAL A 32 19.01 -0.26 5.84
CA VAL A 32 20.19 0.51 6.21
C VAL A 32 19.90 1.99 5.99
N ARG A 33 20.09 2.79 7.06
CA ARG A 33 19.81 4.23 7.05
C ARG A 33 21.11 5.01 7.03
N TYR A 34 21.39 5.64 5.91
CA TYR A 34 22.59 6.45 5.69
C TYR A 34 22.32 7.88 6.12
N ASN A 35 23.31 8.50 6.79
CA ASN A 35 23.20 9.87 7.25
C ASN A 35 24.18 10.76 6.49
N ASN A 36 23.76 12.01 6.27
CA ASN A 36 24.64 13.09 5.88
C ASN A 36 25.70 13.37 6.98
N PRO A 37 26.80 14.06 6.65
CA PRO A 37 27.81 14.43 7.64
C PRO A 37 27.30 15.28 8.82
N ASP A 38 26.18 15.98 8.65
CA ASP A 38 25.51 16.75 9.70
C ASP A 38 24.57 15.91 10.60
N GLY A 39 24.45 14.62 10.31
CA GLY A 39 23.62 13.66 11.05
C GLY A 39 22.16 13.60 10.59
N THR A 40 21.76 14.39 9.58
CA THR A 40 20.44 14.24 8.96
C THR A 40 20.36 12.99 8.11
N LEU A 41 19.16 12.44 7.93
CA LEU A 41 18.94 11.26 7.09
C LEU A 41 19.14 11.62 5.62
N ASP A 42 19.98 10.84 4.92
CA ASP A 42 20.25 10.97 3.48
C ASP A 42 19.32 10.04 2.71
N TYR A 43 19.49 8.73 2.90
CA TYR A 43 18.58 7.73 2.32
C TYR A 43 18.48 6.46 3.16
N ILE A 44 17.41 5.70 2.93
CA ILE A 44 17.21 4.36 3.46
C ILE A 44 17.26 3.38 2.29
N GLU A 45 18.04 2.32 2.42
CA GLU A 45 18.05 1.17 1.52
C GLU A 45 17.31 0.01 2.18
N GLU A 46 16.28 -0.51 1.51
CA GLU A 46 15.40 -1.56 2.04
C GLU A 46 15.64 -2.90 1.36
N TYR A 47 15.57 -3.95 2.18
CA TYR A 47 15.84 -5.31 1.80
C TYR A 47 14.61 -6.19 2.02
N ALA A 48 14.30 -7.03 1.04
CA ALA A 48 13.35 -8.11 1.22
C ALA A 48 13.97 -9.17 2.15
N PHE A 49 13.13 -10.06 2.70
CA PHE A 49 13.60 -11.07 3.65
C PHE A 49 14.62 -12.05 3.05
N ASP A 50 14.65 -12.20 1.73
CA ASP A 50 15.65 -13.00 1.00
C ASP A 50 17.00 -12.28 0.79
N GLY A 51 17.11 -11.03 1.25
CA GLY A 51 18.31 -10.19 1.17
C GLY A 51 18.43 -9.41 -0.13
N THR A 52 17.42 -9.41 -1.00
CA THR A 52 17.42 -8.57 -2.21
C THR A 52 17.06 -7.13 -1.87
N VAL A 53 17.78 -6.16 -2.45
CA VAL A 53 17.39 -4.75 -2.37
C VAL A 53 16.17 -4.54 -3.26
N PHE A 54 15.10 -3.95 -2.73
CA PHE A 54 13.88 -3.69 -3.49
C PHE A 54 13.47 -2.22 -3.52
N SER A 55 13.95 -1.39 -2.60
CA SER A 55 13.68 0.06 -2.62
C SER A 55 14.77 0.90 -1.97
N ASN A 56 14.90 2.13 -2.46
CA ASN A 56 15.61 3.22 -1.79
C ASN A 56 14.66 4.38 -1.53
N LEU A 57 14.71 4.96 -0.33
CA LEU A 57 13.95 6.12 0.09
C LEU A 57 14.91 7.29 0.28
N PHE A 58 14.76 8.36 -0.49
CA PHE A 58 15.63 9.53 -0.47
C PHE A 58 15.03 10.67 0.34
N TYR A 59 15.83 11.29 1.19
CA TYR A 59 15.43 12.35 2.11
C TYR A 59 16.19 13.65 1.81
N ALA A 60 15.52 14.77 2.03
CA ALA A 60 16.13 16.09 2.10
C ALA A 60 15.56 16.81 3.33
N ASP A 61 16.42 17.42 4.15
CA ASP A 61 16.03 18.06 5.40
C ASP A 61 15.18 17.15 6.33
N ASN A 62 15.53 15.85 6.38
CA ASN A 62 14.78 14.79 7.07
C ASN A 62 13.33 14.58 6.58
N GLN A 63 12.99 15.07 5.40
CA GLN A 63 11.70 14.83 4.74
C GLN A 63 11.88 13.89 3.56
N LEU A 64 11.04 12.86 3.50
CA LEU A 64 11.01 11.92 2.39
C LEU A 64 10.63 12.65 1.10
N GLN A 65 11.47 12.56 0.07
CA GLN A 65 11.27 13.20 -1.23
C GLN A 65 10.89 12.18 -2.31
N GLU A 66 11.49 10.99 -2.25
CA GLU A 66 11.37 10.00 -3.31
C GLU A 66 11.49 8.58 -2.75
N ILE A 67 10.73 7.65 -3.31
CA ILE A 67 10.96 6.20 -3.18
C ILE A 67 11.22 5.63 -4.57
N VAL A 68 12.30 4.87 -4.72
CA VAL A 68 12.67 4.18 -5.96
C VAL A 68 12.55 2.70 -5.72
N PHE A 69 11.76 2.00 -6.53
CA PHE A 69 11.60 0.55 -6.48
C PHE A 69 12.40 -0.12 -7.60
N TYR A 70 13.10 -1.19 -7.25
CA TYR A 70 14.02 -1.89 -8.14
C TYR A 70 13.46 -3.23 -8.61
N ASN A 71 13.90 -3.67 -9.79
CA ASN A 71 13.79 -5.07 -10.21
C ASN A 71 14.90 -5.94 -9.57
N SER A 72 14.91 -7.24 -9.89
CA SER A 72 15.89 -8.20 -9.39
C SER A 72 17.35 -7.91 -9.78
N ASP A 73 17.57 -7.10 -10.82
CA ASP A 73 18.90 -6.66 -11.26
C ASP A 73 19.30 -5.32 -10.62
N VAL A 74 18.55 -4.85 -9.62
CA VAL A 74 18.74 -3.57 -8.91
C VAL A 74 18.63 -2.37 -9.88
N GLN A 75 17.78 -2.49 -10.89
CA GLN A 75 17.48 -1.40 -11.82
C GLN A 75 16.14 -0.76 -11.45
N PRO A 76 16.05 0.57 -11.42
CA PRO A 76 14.83 1.27 -11.05
C PRO A 76 13.71 1.01 -12.07
N VAL A 77 12.50 0.78 -11.57
CA VAL A 77 11.32 0.50 -12.39
C VAL A 77 10.17 1.42 -12.05
N VAL A 78 9.94 1.70 -10.76
CA VAL A 78 8.87 2.59 -10.29
C VAL A 78 9.46 3.64 -9.37
N ARG A 79 9.00 4.89 -9.49
CA ARG A 79 9.35 5.96 -8.56
C ARG A 79 8.12 6.65 -8.03
N TYR A 80 8.08 6.86 -6.73
CA TYR A 80 7.11 7.71 -6.06
C TYR A 80 7.78 9.01 -5.65
N TYR A 81 7.19 10.13 -6.04
CA TYR A 81 7.65 11.46 -5.65
C TYR A 81 6.69 12.06 -4.64
N PHE A 82 7.26 12.76 -3.67
CA PHE A 82 6.55 13.36 -2.56
C PHE A 82 6.56 14.88 -2.67
N TYR A 83 5.42 15.49 -2.37
CA TYR A 83 5.30 16.93 -2.16
C TYR A 83 4.44 17.16 -0.91
N GLU A 84 4.94 17.95 0.02
CA GLU A 84 4.29 18.21 1.32
C GLU A 84 3.89 16.92 2.08
N GLY A 85 4.70 15.87 1.94
CA GLY A 85 4.50 14.58 2.63
C GLY A 85 3.48 13.64 1.97
N VAL A 86 2.97 13.98 0.78
CA VAL A 86 2.01 13.16 0.03
C VAL A 86 2.61 12.72 -1.30
N ILE A 87 2.36 11.47 -1.70
CA ILE A 87 2.73 10.98 -3.04
C ILE A 87 1.86 11.70 -4.07
N ASN A 88 2.48 12.58 -4.84
CA ASN A 88 1.81 13.44 -5.81
C ASN A 88 2.28 13.22 -7.25
N PHE A 89 3.18 12.26 -7.47
CA PHE A 89 3.58 11.84 -8.80
C PHE A 89 4.18 10.43 -8.74
N VAL A 90 3.80 9.57 -9.68
CA VAL A 90 4.35 8.22 -9.83
C VAL A 90 4.82 8.04 -11.25
N THR A 91 5.98 7.41 -11.45
CA THR A 91 6.48 7.07 -12.79
C THR A 91 6.84 5.59 -12.88
N ILE A 92 6.65 5.02 -14.07
CA ILE A 92 7.19 3.72 -14.47
C ILE A 92 8.25 4.00 -15.54
N GLU A 93 9.47 3.51 -15.34
CA GLU A 93 10.60 3.75 -16.25
C GLU A 93 11.13 2.47 -16.88
N ASP A 94 11.71 2.60 -18.08
CA ASP A 94 12.49 1.53 -18.69
C ASP A 94 13.81 1.37 -17.90
N PRO A 95 14.09 0.18 -17.33
CA PRO A 95 15.19 0.01 -16.38
C PRO A 95 16.59 0.12 -17.01
N LYS A 96 16.69 0.17 -18.35
CA LYS A 96 17.96 0.29 -19.07
C LYS A 96 18.24 1.70 -19.55
N THR A 97 17.19 2.40 -19.99
CA THR A 97 17.30 3.72 -20.62
C THR A 97 16.86 4.85 -19.69
N HIS A 98 16.16 4.53 -18.59
CA HIS A 98 15.51 5.48 -17.68
C HIS A 98 14.48 6.38 -18.37
N ALA A 99 14.00 5.97 -19.56
CA ALA A 99 12.90 6.68 -20.20
C ALA A 99 11.61 6.40 -19.41
N VAL A 100 10.88 7.46 -19.05
CA VAL A 100 9.54 7.34 -18.46
C VAL A 100 8.61 6.72 -19.51
N LEU A 101 8.10 5.53 -19.19
CA LEU A 101 7.16 4.80 -20.04
C LEU A 101 5.72 5.23 -19.77
N LYS A 102 5.42 5.53 -18.51
CA LYS A 102 4.11 5.99 -18.05
C LYS A 102 4.25 6.78 -16.75
N ASP A 103 3.36 7.72 -16.53
CA ASP A 103 3.28 8.52 -15.31
C ASP A 103 1.83 8.64 -14.80
N TYR A 104 1.71 9.06 -13.54
CA TYR A 104 0.43 9.21 -12.84
C TYR A 104 0.50 10.41 -11.89
N GLU A 105 -0.60 11.16 -11.81
CA GLU A 105 -0.71 12.37 -10.99
C GLU A 105 -0.78 12.10 -9.48
N ASN A 106 -0.95 10.84 -9.06
CA ASN A 106 -0.98 10.43 -7.65
C ASN A 106 -0.95 8.89 -7.54
N LEU A 107 -0.86 8.40 -6.30
CA LEU A 107 -0.85 6.97 -6.01
C LEU A 107 -2.18 6.27 -6.35
N ASP A 108 -3.34 6.93 -6.19
CA ASP A 108 -4.66 6.33 -6.50
C ASP A 108 -4.75 5.94 -7.98
N ALA A 109 -4.39 6.88 -8.87
CA ALA A 109 -4.38 6.66 -10.31
C ALA A 109 -3.42 5.53 -10.72
N PHE A 110 -2.24 5.46 -10.08
CA PHE A 110 -1.31 4.35 -10.29
C PHE A 110 -1.92 3.00 -9.88
N LEU A 111 -2.45 2.91 -8.66
CA LEU A 111 -2.97 1.64 -8.13
C LEU A 111 -4.18 1.14 -8.92
N VAL A 112 -5.11 2.03 -9.31
CA VAL A 112 -6.25 1.70 -10.16
C VAL A 112 -5.79 1.06 -11.47
N ASP A 113 -4.84 1.70 -12.14
CA ASP A 113 -4.34 1.23 -13.43
C ASP A 113 -3.57 -0.09 -13.33
N GLN A 114 -2.75 -0.27 -12.28
CA GLN A 114 -1.99 -1.50 -12.09
C GLN A 114 -2.89 -2.68 -11.73
N VAL A 115 -3.86 -2.49 -10.83
CA VAL A 115 -4.79 -3.55 -10.45
C VAL A 115 -5.66 -3.95 -11.65
N ALA A 116 -6.18 -2.99 -12.41
CA ALA A 116 -6.99 -3.27 -13.61
C ALA A 116 -6.24 -4.06 -14.70
N GLN A 117 -4.89 -3.99 -14.74
CA GLN A 117 -4.07 -4.80 -15.66
C GLN A 117 -3.76 -6.20 -15.12
N LEU A 118 -3.78 -6.39 -13.80
CA LEU A 118 -3.46 -7.65 -13.15
C LEU A 118 -4.67 -8.58 -13.06
N VAL A 119 -5.85 -8.04 -12.79
CA VAL A 119 -7.08 -8.83 -12.61
C VAL A 119 -7.93 -8.85 -13.87
N THR A 120 -8.55 -9.99 -14.14
CA THR A 120 -9.33 -10.26 -15.34
C THR A 120 -10.81 -10.48 -15.00
N GLU A 121 -11.66 -10.54 -16.03
CA GLU A 121 -13.10 -10.79 -15.90
C GLU A 121 -13.42 -12.17 -15.27
N ASP A 122 -12.47 -13.13 -15.33
CA ASP A 122 -12.62 -14.46 -14.74
C ASP A 122 -12.21 -14.53 -13.27
N ASP A 123 -11.59 -13.46 -12.74
CA ASP A 123 -11.08 -13.42 -11.37
C ASP A 123 -12.15 -12.97 -10.37
N THR A 124 -12.04 -13.45 -9.14
CA THR A 124 -12.79 -12.93 -7.99
C THR A 124 -11.82 -12.31 -6.99
N VAL A 125 -11.99 -11.02 -6.72
CA VAL A 125 -11.17 -10.28 -5.75
C VAL A 125 -11.96 -10.13 -4.46
N VAL A 126 -11.45 -10.71 -3.38
CA VAL A 126 -11.99 -10.53 -2.03
C VAL A 126 -11.12 -9.54 -1.28
N PHE A 127 -11.73 -8.48 -0.76
CA PHE A 127 -11.04 -7.46 0.03
C PHE A 127 -11.84 -7.12 1.29
N HIS A 128 -11.15 -6.60 2.32
CA HIS A 128 -11.72 -6.45 3.65
C HIS A 128 -11.94 -5.00 4.09
N TYR A 129 -11.30 -4.05 3.40
CA TYR A 129 -11.27 -2.65 3.82
C TYR A 129 -11.76 -1.73 2.71
N MET A 130 -12.62 -0.77 3.07
CA MET A 130 -13.22 0.21 2.15
C MET A 130 -12.29 1.42 1.88
N GLY A 131 -10.98 1.19 1.88
CA GLY A 131 -9.94 2.18 1.70
C GLY A 131 -9.27 2.08 0.33
N VAL A 132 -7.94 2.01 0.34
CA VAL A 132 -7.11 1.93 -0.88
C VAL A 132 -7.43 0.67 -1.68
N GLU A 133 -7.70 -0.45 -1.00
CA GLU A 133 -8.05 -1.73 -1.61
C GLU A 133 -9.31 -1.59 -2.47
N MET A 134 -10.37 -1.02 -1.90
CA MET A 134 -11.62 -0.77 -2.63
C MET A 134 -11.40 0.21 -3.79
N ASN A 135 -10.69 1.32 -3.55
CA ASN A 135 -10.50 2.35 -4.57
C ASN A 135 -9.69 1.85 -5.77
N SER A 136 -8.71 0.98 -5.56
CA SER A 136 -7.89 0.41 -6.62
C SER A 136 -8.66 -0.51 -7.58
N LEU A 137 -9.86 -0.99 -7.19
CA LEU A 137 -10.70 -1.83 -8.03
C LEU A 137 -11.63 -1.04 -8.96
N ARG A 138 -11.58 0.30 -8.96
CA ARG A 138 -12.50 1.16 -9.71
C ARG A 138 -12.56 0.86 -11.22
N GLU A 139 -11.44 0.45 -11.81
CA GLU A 139 -11.35 0.08 -13.24
C GLU A 139 -11.13 -1.42 -13.44
N ALA A 140 -11.12 -2.21 -12.36
CA ALA A 140 -11.03 -3.65 -12.43
C ALA A 140 -12.33 -4.24 -12.98
N LYS A 141 -12.20 -5.28 -13.80
CA LYS A 141 -13.34 -5.99 -14.39
C LYS A 141 -13.68 -7.31 -13.71
N SER A 142 -12.90 -7.66 -12.70
CA SER A 142 -13.11 -8.85 -11.88
C SER A 142 -14.41 -8.78 -11.10
N HIS A 143 -14.88 -9.93 -10.63
CA HIS A 143 -15.94 -9.98 -9.65
C HIS A 143 -15.42 -9.54 -8.28
N ASN A 144 -15.88 -8.40 -7.78
CA ASN A 144 -15.29 -7.75 -6.60
C ASN A 144 -16.20 -7.90 -5.37
N VAL A 145 -15.64 -8.49 -4.32
CA VAL A 145 -16.36 -8.88 -3.11
C VAL A 145 -15.77 -8.17 -1.89
N LEU A 146 -16.57 -7.34 -1.24
CA LEU A 146 -16.25 -6.78 0.07
C LEU A 146 -16.62 -7.80 1.15
N GLU A 147 -15.63 -8.37 1.84
CA GLU A 147 -15.86 -9.22 3.02
C GLU A 147 -15.60 -8.41 4.29
N MET A 148 -16.69 -8.03 4.97
CA MET A 148 -16.64 -7.13 6.11
C MET A 148 -15.81 -7.70 7.26
N ALA A 149 -14.67 -7.07 7.55
CA ALA A 149 -13.85 -7.36 8.73
C ALA A 149 -14.27 -6.56 9.98
N GLU A 150 -15.05 -5.49 9.79
CA GLU A 150 -15.55 -4.62 10.84
C GLU A 150 -17.09 -4.63 10.88
N SER A 151 -17.66 -4.07 11.96
CA SER A 151 -19.10 -3.81 12.05
C SER A 151 -19.61 -3.03 10.83
N VAL A 152 -20.76 -3.45 10.28
CA VAL A 152 -21.48 -2.76 9.20
C VAL A 152 -22.02 -1.39 9.63
N LEU A 153 -22.16 -1.17 10.94
CA LEU A 153 -22.62 0.07 11.54
C LEU A 153 -21.45 0.92 12.03
N ASP A 154 -21.63 2.24 11.99
CA ASP A 154 -20.77 3.24 12.60
C ASP A 154 -21.06 3.39 14.11
N GLU A 155 -20.32 4.28 14.78
CA GLU A 155 -20.47 4.56 16.22
C GLU A 155 -21.86 5.13 16.58
N ASN A 156 -22.60 5.65 15.61
CA ASN A 156 -23.94 6.21 15.79
C ASN A 156 -25.06 5.20 15.46
N GLY A 157 -24.70 3.98 15.06
CA GLY A 157 -25.66 2.94 14.64
C GLY A 157 -26.18 3.12 13.23
N ASN A 158 -25.56 3.97 12.40
CA ASN A 158 -25.90 4.10 10.99
C ASN A 158 -25.04 3.16 10.15
N VAL A 159 -25.54 2.72 8.99
CA VAL A 159 -24.72 2.01 8.00
C VAL A 159 -23.55 2.91 7.59
N ARG A 160 -22.34 2.34 7.58
CA ARG A 160 -21.12 3.08 7.21
C ARG A 160 -21.25 3.69 5.82
N GLY A 161 -20.80 4.94 5.66
CA GLY A 161 -21.01 5.70 4.42
C GLY A 161 -20.56 4.98 3.14
N ASN A 162 -19.34 4.44 3.10
CA ASN A 162 -18.86 3.71 1.91
C ASN A 162 -19.68 2.43 1.65
N LEU A 163 -20.09 1.74 2.71
CA LEU A 163 -20.94 0.54 2.58
C LEU A 163 -22.31 0.93 2.03
N ASP A 164 -22.92 1.99 2.54
CA ASP A 164 -24.20 2.51 2.05
C ASP A 164 -24.12 2.88 0.56
N LEU A 165 -23.01 3.50 0.11
CA LEU A 165 -22.77 3.79 -1.32
C LEU A 165 -22.71 2.51 -2.18
N ILE A 166 -22.08 1.43 -1.67
CA ILE A 166 -22.04 0.12 -2.36
C ILE A 166 -23.44 -0.46 -2.46
N LEU A 167 -24.18 -0.52 -1.35
CA LEU A 167 -25.51 -1.12 -1.29
C LEU A 167 -26.53 -0.35 -2.13
N GLN A 168 -26.39 0.96 -2.24
CA GLN A 168 -27.21 1.79 -3.13
C GLN A 168 -26.78 1.71 -4.61
N GLY A 169 -25.73 0.94 -4.93
CA GLY A 169 -25.21 0.78 -6.28
C GLY A 169 -24.52 2.03 -6.84
N GLN A 170 -24.08 2.96 -5.98
CA GLN A 170 -23.31 4.14 -6.38
C GLN A 170 -21.84 3.78 -6.67
N LEU A 171 -21.37 2.65 -6.13
CA LEU A 171 -20.10 2.01 -6.49
C LEU A 171 -20.42 0.72 -7.26
N ASP A 172 -20.45 0.82 -8.58
CA ASP A 172 -20.87 -0.25 -9.49
C ASP A 172 -19.80 -1.32 -9.72
N TYR A 173 -18.56 -1.02 -9.39
CA TYR A 173 -17.44 -1.95 -9.45
C TYR A 173 -17.34 -2.90 -8.23
N ILE A 174 -18.26 -2.83 -7.26
CA ILE A 174 -18.36 -3.78 -6.14
C ILE A 174 -19.64 -4.59 -6.25
N ASP A 175 -19.51 -5.89 -6.48
CA ASP A 175 -20.64 -6.75 -6.84
C ASP A 175 -21.34 -7.38 -5.63
N GLU A 176 -20.56 -7.75 -4.61
CA GLU A 176 -21.04 -8.53 -3.47
C GLU A 176 -20.47 -7.98 -2.16
N VAL A 177 -21.29 -7.97 -1.11
CA VAL A 177 -20.91 -7.67 0.27
C VAL A 177 -21.18 -8.89 1.14
N ARG A 178 -20.13 -9.48 1.70
CA ARG A 178 -20.20 -10.58 2.66
C ARG A 178 -20.14 -10.06 4.09
N VAL A 179 -21.09 -10.50 4.90
CA VAL A 179 -21.23 -10.12 6.31
C VAL A 179 -21.51 -11.34 7.18
N ASP A 180 -21.16 -11.27 8.45
CA ASP A 180 -21.59 -12.26 9.42
C ASP A 180 -23.12 -12.15 9.70
N SER A 181 -23.67 -13.12 10.44
CA SER A 181 -25.11 -13.15 10.77
C SER A 181 -25.58 -11.88 11.48
N GLN A 182 -24.73 -11.29 12.33
CA GLN A 182 -25.09 -10.07 13.05
C GLN A 182 -25.20 -8.89 12.09
N GLY A 183 -24.18 -8.69 11.24
CA GLY A 183 -24.16 -7.65 10.22
C GLY A 183 -25.30 -7.80 9.22
N TYR A 184 -25.66 -9.02 8.83
CA TYR A 184 -26.80 -9.26 7.94
C TYR A 184 -28.11 -8.75 8.56
N HIS A 185 -28.37 -9.10 9.83
CA HIS A 185 -29.55 -8.63 10.55
C HIS A 185 -29.56 -7.13 10.78
N ASP A 186 -28.40 -6.52 11.07
CA ASP A 186 -28.28 -5.07 11.27
C ASP A 186 -28.58 -4.30 9.99
N LEU A 187 -28.12 -4.79 8.83
CA LEU A 187 -28.46 -4.22 7.52
C LEU A 187 -29.94 -4.38 7.18
N GLU A 188 -30.52 -5.55 7.44
CA GLU A 188 -31.95 -5.80 7.24
C GLU A 188 -32.82 -4.83 8.05
N GLN A 189 -32.47 -4.61 9.32
CA GLN A 189 -33.19 -3.66 10.20
C GLN A 189 -33.00 -2.20 9.77
N SER A 190 -31.86 -1.87 9.17
CA SER A 190 -31.56 -0.52 8.68
C SER A 190 -32.34 -0.18 7.41
N GLY A 191 -32.97 -1.17 6.75
CA GLY A 191 -33.81 -0.96 5.57
C GLY A 191 -33.04 -0.58 4.31
N VAL A 192 -31.75 -0.91 4.25
CA VAL A 192 -30.92 -0.72 3.06
C VAL A 192 -31.17 -1.83 2.01
N PRO A 193 -30.79 -1.62 0.74
CA PRO A 193 -30.86 -2.67 -0.27
C PRO A 193 -30.01 -3.89 0.13
N MET A 194 -30.58 -5.08 -0.03
CA MET A 194 -29.96 -6.35 0.36
C MET A 194 -29.57 -7.22 -0.84
N ASP A 195 -29.74 -6.73 -2.07
CA ASP A 195 -29.51 -7.46 -3.32
C ASP A 195 -28.05 -7.91 -3.51
N ARG A 196 -27.11 -7.14 -2.93
CA ARG A 196 -25.67 -7.44 -2.95
C ARG A 196 -25.17 -8.12 -1.67
N VAL A 197 -26.03 -8.30 -0.66
CA VAL A 197 -25.60 -8.75 0.67
C VAL A 197 -25.72 -10.27 0.79
N VAL A 198 -24.63 -10.92 1.20
CA VAL A 198 -24.55 -12.35 1.43
C VAL A 198 -24.13 -12.61 2.87
N GLU A 199 -24.93 -13.41 3.58
CA GLU A 199 -24.58 -13.90 4.91
C GLU A 199 -23.54 -15.04 4.79
N VAL A 200 -22.38 -14.86 5.42
CA VAL A 200 -21.38 -15.93 5.58
C VAL A 200 -21.52 -16.59 6.95
N LYS A 201 -21.34 -17.92 6.97
CA LYS A 201 -21.52 -18.77 8.17
C LYS A 201 -20.21 -19.05 8.89
#